data_AF-A0A093ZJY0-F1
#
_entry.id   AF-A0A093ZJY0-F1
#
_cell.length_a   1.000
_cell.length_b   1.000
_cell.length_c   1.000
_cell.angle_alpha   90.00
_cell.angle_beta   90.00
_cell.angle_gamma   90.00
#
_symmetry.space_group_name_H-M   'P 1'
#
loop_
_entity.id
_entity.type
_entity.pdbx_description
1 polymer ?
#
loop_
_entity_poly.entity_id
_entity_poly.type
_entity_poly.pdbx_seq_one_letter_code
_entity_poly.pdbx_strand_id
1 'polypeptide(L)'
;MEAEIPKQEFAIRKLGTKSVTLYPTKAQIVRNINGVSLKPGPNQVTIIGLTPTCDEHSIKVDGTGAATITDLTVELVPNPEVYADIYPDEDESDQDESEESDAEPEKETGRLKEISDELAKLRHEEWEIQEFLGNISRRLAMVDTYLANQATSQNVIKLSEVTDGYRDERAKIFAEKASTNEREQANTKKQSELVKEQHRLTRESRKAKAKADKERAKEREKELRKLREKQEEKARIRKERIKFWPKKVFKITISLEAPSGFTPASSRRSSIDSTVKVPEVTKSDDSFDTAEVNLLLSYITYSASWTPRYDLSLNTVTNTGTLDYSAELTNVTSETWRDAKVVLSTSQSSYQGLSDAIPELQPWHIRLIKGDFQSGQNTALQPRYEIEQANQNRKELPPQVYQPRNELFGIEQPDYVVRNRCIPEQLRRSNFDA
;
A
#
# COMPACT_ATOMS: atom_id res chain seq x y z
N MET A 1 54.11 -5.24 14.77
CA MET A 1 52.82 -5.89 14.44
C MET A 1 51.76 -5.10 15.16
N GLU A 2 50.99 -4.29 14.44
CA GLU A 2 49.84 -3.61 15.02
C GLU A 2 48.86 -4.69 15.46
N ALA A 3 48.58 -4.77 16.76
CA ALA A 3 47.63 -5.74 17.28
C ALA A 3 46.24 -5.39 16.74
N GLU A 4 45.64 -6.29 15.99
CA GLU A 4 44.32 -6.11 15.40
C GLU A 4 43.28 -6.09 16.54
N ILE A 5 42.75 -4.90 16.83
CA ILE A 5 41.77 -4.70 17.91
C ILE A 5 40.45 -5.37 17.50
N PRO A 6 39.86 -6.26 18.31
CA PRO A 6 38.58 -6.89 18.02
C PRO A 6 37.47 -5.84 17.89
N LYS A 7 36.74 -5.87 16.78
CA LYS A 7 35.63 -4.95 16.49
C LYS A 7 34.29 -5.69 16.47
N GLN A 8 33.29 -5.11 17.10
CA GLN A 8 31.90 -5.58 17.04
C GLN A 8 30.96 -4.45 16.64
N GLU A 9 29.97 -4.76 15.82
CA GLU A 9 29.00 -3.79 15.31
C GLU A 9 27.58 -4.16 15.70
N PHE A 10 26.86 -3.19 16.27
CA PHE A 10 25.47 -3.33 16.70
C PHE A 10 24.59 -2.30 15.98
N ALA A 11 23.53 -2.77 15.32
CA ALA A 11 22.53 -1.91 14.71
C ALA A 11 21.42 -1.58 15.71
N ILE A 12 21.14 -0.29 15.90
CA ILE A 12 20.10 0.24 16.79
C ILE A 12 18.73 -0.41 16.58
N ARG A 13 18.37 -0.72 15.34
CA ARG A 13 17.09 -1.35 14.98
C ARG A 13 16.92 -2.77 15.53
N LYS A 14 18.04 -3.48 15.75
CA LYS A 14 18.05 -4.85 16.29
C LYS A 14 18.14 -4.87 17.82
N LEU A 15 18.49 -3.74 18.44
CA LEU A 15 18.63 -3.63 19.89
C LEU A 15 17.28 -3.41 20.58
N GLY A 16 17.09 -4.04 21.74
CA GLY A 16 15.92 -3.85 22.58
C GLY A 16 15.92 -2.49 23.28
N THR A 17 14.73 -1.92 23.47
CA THR A 17 14.56 -0.68 24.24
C THR A 17 14.12 -1.01 25.66
N LYS A 18 14.88 -0.56 26.67
CA LYS A 18 14.57 -0.84 28.08
C LYS A 18 13.46 0.08 28.59
N SER A 19 13.63 1.39 28.40
CA SER A 19 12.65 2.37 28.83
C SER A 19 12.72 3.64 28.00
N VAL A 20 11.57 4.30 27.86
CA VAL A 20 11.44 5.61 27.23
C VAL A 20 10.70 6.53 28.19
N THR A 21 11.38 7.57 28.66
CA THR A 21 10.76 8.61 29.49
C THR A 21 10.45 9.80 28.61
N LEU A 22 9.16 10.05 28.37
CA LEU A 22 8.68 11.19 27.60
C LEU A 22 8.48 12.39 28.52
N TYR A 23 9.03 13.52 28.10
CA TYR A 23 8.80 14.84 28.67
C TYR A 23 8.00 15.70 27.69
N PRO A 24 7.50 16.88 28.12
CA PRO A 24 6.74 17.75 27.22
C PRO A 24 7.50 18.25 26.00
N THR A 25 8.84 18.33 26.06
CA THR A 25 9.67 18.89 24.99
C THR A 25 10.74 17.94 24.46
N LYS A 26 11.01 16.83 25.14
CA LYS A 26 12.09 15.89 24.82
C LYS A 26 11.77 14.50 25.33
N ALA A 27 12.54 13.51 24.91
CA ALA A 27 12.45 12.15 25.42
C ALA A 27 13.84 11.64 25.80
N GLN A 28 13.91 10.93 26.93
CA GLN A 28 15.09 10.15 27.30
C GLN A 28 14.85 8.68 26.91
N ILE A 29 15.76 8.10 26.16
CA ILE A 29 15.71 6.72 25.73
C ILE A 29 16.86 5.96 26.38
N VAL A 30 16.54 4.79 26.93
CA VAL A 30 17.51 3.86 27.50
C VAL A 30 17.39 2.52 26.77
N ARG A 31 18.50 2.09 26.18
CA ARG A 31 18.62 0.87 25.37
C ARG A 31 19.50 -0.14 26.09
N ASN A 32 19.19 -1.42 25.90
CA ASN A 32 20.02 -2.49 26.43
C ASN A 32 20.80 -3.16 25.29
N ILE A 33 22.10 -3.32 25.49
CA ILE A 33 23.02 -3.96 24.57
C ILE A 33 23.59 -5.17 25.28
N ASN A 34 22.97 -6.31 25.03
CA ASN A 34 23.35 -7.58 25.63
C ASN A 34 24.31 -8.34 24.71
N GLY A 35 25.14 -9.20 25.30
CA GLY A 35 25.94 -10.16 24.54
C GLY A 35 27.16 -9.55 23.84
N VAL A 36 27.80 -8.55 24.45
CA VAL A 36 29.08 -8.03 23.95
C VAL A 36 30.20 -8.97 24.42
N SER A 37 30.79 -9.74 23.51
CA SER A 37 31.83 -10.72 23.84
C SER A 37 33.22 -10.09 23.76
N LEU A 38 33.91 -9.89 24.88
CA LEU A 38 35.19 -9.19 24.91
C LEU A 38 36.37 -10.15 24.96
N LYS A 39 37.36 -9.97 24.09
CA LYS A 39 38.64 -10.67 24.21
C LYS A 39 39.53 -9.96 25.24
N PRO A 40 40.49 -10.64 25.89
CA PRO A 40 41.43 -9.97 26.80
C PRO A 40 42.17 -8.80 26.12
N GLY A 41 42.24 -7.65 26.80
CA GLY A 41 42.88 -6.43 26.27
C GLY A 41 41.90 -5.44 25.62
N PRO A 42 42.37 -4.60 24.67
CA PRO A 42 41.54 -3.57 24.06
C PRO A 42 40.55 -4.17 23.08
N ASN A 43 39.29 -3.73 23.15
CA ASN A 43 38.19 -4.08 22.25
C ASN A 43 37.47 -2.81 21.80
N GLN A 44 36.83 -2.89 20.64
CA GLN A 44 36.06 -1.78 20.09
C GLN A 44 34.62 -2.22 19.76
N VAL A 45 33.64 -1.49 20.26
CA VAL A 45 32.22 -1.73 20.02
C VAL A 45 31.64 -0.52 19.29
N THR A 46 31.04 -0.75 18.14
CA THR A 46 30.43 0.28 17.32
C THR A 46 28.92 0.10 17.30
N ILE A 47 28.17 1.17 17.60
CA ILE A 47 26.72 1.19 17.57
C ILE A 47 26.30 2.17 16.48
N ILE A 48 25.49 1.70 15.52
CA ILE A 48 25.09 2.47 14.35
C ILE A 48 23.56 2.58 14.29
N GLY A 49 23.07 3.73 13.86
CA GLY A 49 21.65 3.94 13.54
C GLY A 49 20.89 4.79 14.55
N LEU A 50 21.58 5.52 15.43
CA LEU A 50 20.92 6.49 16.32
C LEU A 50 20.32 7.63 15.49
N THR A 51 19.14 8.10 15.92
CA THR A 51 18.43 9.19 15.24
C THR A 51 19.28 10.46 15.15
N PRO A 52 19.32 11.15 14.00
CA PRO A 52 20.07 12.41 13.85
C PRO A 52 19.50 13.55 14.70
N THR A 53 18.32 13.37 15.28
CA THR A 53 17.64 14.32 16.18
C THR A 53 18.02 14.13 17.65
N CYS A 54 18.94 13.21 17.94
CA CYS A 54 19.51 12.98 19.25
C CYS A 54 20.47 14.12 19.61
N ASP A 55 20.53 14.48 20.89
CA ASP A 55 21.55 15.38 21.41
C ASP A 55 22.86 14.62 21.60
N GLU A 56 23.89 15.02 20.86
CA GLU A 56 25.24 14.42 20.89
C GLU A 56 25.85 14.42 22.29
N HIS A 57 25.68 15.50 23.05
CA HIS A 57 26.27 15.64 24.39
C HIS A 57 25.49 14.89 25.48
N SER A 58 24.30 14.39 25.15
CA SER A 58 23.46 13.64 26.08
C SER A 58 23.75 12.14 26.11
N ILE A 59 24.56 11.65 25.16
CA ILE A 59 24.86 10.23 24.99
C ILE A 59 25.74 9.74 26.14
N LYS A 60 25.26 8.73 26.84
CA LYS A 60 25.94 8.09 27.97
C LYS A 60 25.89 6.58 27.81
N VAL A 61 26.98 5.92 28.18
CA VAL A 61 27.09 4.46 28.15
C VAL A 61 27.51 3.99 29.53
N ASP A 62 26.66 3.18 30.16
CA ASP A 62 26.97 2.51 31.41
C ASP A 62 27.24 1.02 31.12
N GLY A 63 28.27 0.44 31.74
CA GLY A 63 28.60 -0.97 31.58
C GLY A 63 28.37 -1.77 32.85
N THR A 64 27.80 -2.96 32.73
CA THR A 64 27.76 -3.95 33.82
C THR A 64 28.65 -5.13 33.43
N GLY A 65 29.82 -5.24 34.05
CA GLY A 65 30.77 -6.32 33.77
C GLY A 65 32.17 -6.01 34.28
N ALA A 66 33.13 -6.90 33.98
CA ALA A 66 34.51 -6.77 34.41
C ALA A 66 35.36 -5.82 33.53
N ALA A 67 34.81 -5.30 32.43
CA ALA A 67 35.51 -4.42 31.49
C ALA A 67 35.36 -2.94 31.85
N THR A 68 36.37 -2.13 31.52
CA THR A 68 36.38 -0.68 31.73
C THR A 68 36.20 0.05 30.41
N ILE A 69 35.34 1.08 30.40
CA ILE A 69 35.17 1.96 29.24
C ILE A 69 36.32 2.97 29.23
N THR A 70 37.14 2.94 28.17
CA THR A 70 38.30 3.83 28.03
C THR A 70 37.95 5.11 27.29
N ASP A 71 37.17 5.00 26.22
CA ASP A 71 36.82 6.13 25.35
C ASP A 71 35.46 5.96 24.69
N LEU A 72 34.81 7.08 24.39
CA LEU A 72 33.51 7.18 23.72
C LEU A 72 33.59 8.27 22.65
N THR A 73 33.56 7.86 21.39
CA THR A 73 33.54 8.79 20.25
C THR A 73 32.17 8.73 19.57
N VAL A 74 31.59 9.90 19.29
CA VAL A 74 30.30 10.03 18.59
C VAL A 74 30.51 10.78 17.29
N GLU A 75 30.05 10.23 16.18
CA GLU A 75 30.19 10.83 14.85
C GLU A 75 28.87 10.78 14.09
N LEU A 76 28.52 11.87 13.40
CA LEU A 76 27.36 11.90 12.49
C LEU A 76 27.79 11.42 11.10
N VAL A 77 27.36 10.21 10.71
CA VAL A 77 27.73 9.56 9.44
C VAL A 77 26.52 9.39 8.52
N PRO A 78 26.70 9.32 7.19
CA PRO A 78 25.64 8.87 6.29
C PRO A 78 25.11 7.50 6.70
N ASN A 79 23.80 7.27 6.55
CA ASN A 79 23.18 6.01 6.91
C ASN A 79 23.76 4.86 6.06
N PRO A 80 24.43 3.86 6.67
CA PRO A 80 24.97 2.72 5.92
C PRO A 80 23.87 1.72 5.55
N GLU A 81 22.69 1.78 6.17
CA GLU A 81 21.55 0.96 5.78
C GLU A 81 20.93 1.48 4.47
N VAL A 82 20.60 0.56 3.55
CA VAL A 82 19.89 0.86 2.30
C VAL A 82 18.40 0.58 2.49
N TYR A 83 17.54 1.52 2.09
CA TYR A 83 16.09 1.40 2.29
C TYR A 83 15.51 0.14 1.62
N ALA A 84 15.94 -0.16 0.40
CA ALA A 84 15.46 -1.30 -0.40
C ALA A 84 15.76 -2.66 0.24
N ASP A 85 16.89 -2.78 0.97
CA ASP A 85 17.25 -4.04 1.64
C ASP A 85 16.39 -4.31 2.87
N ILE A 86 15.94 -3.25 3.55
CA ILE A 86 15.11 -3.36 4.76
C ILE A 86 13.62 -3.45 4.42
N TYR A 87 13.21 -2.74 3.36
CA TYR A 87 11.83 -2.70 2.88
C TYR A 87 11.83 -3.00 1.37
N PRO A 88 12.00 -4.28 1.00
CA PRO A 88 11.91 -4.68 -0.41
C PRO A 88 10.53 -4.33 -0.95
N ASP A 89 10.50 -3.71 -2.13
CA ASP A 89 9.26 -3.47 -2.85
C ASP A 89 8.82 -4.82 -3.46
N GLU A 90 7.73 -5.40 -2.98
CA GLU A 90 7.13 -6.65 -3.50
C GLU A 90 6.59 -6.53 -4.95
N ASP A 91 6.91 -5.46 -5.67
CA ASP A 91 6.15 -4.99 -6.83
C ASP A 91 6.52 -5.68 -8.16
N GLU A 92 7.55 -6.52 -8.22
CA GLU A 92 7.97 -7.18 -9.48
C GLU A 92 7.41 -8.59 -9.70
N SER A 93 6.90 -9.30 -8.68
CA SER A 93 6.47 -10.70 -8.87
C SER A 93 5.01 -10.89 -9.27
N ASP A 94 4.16 -9.88 -9.06
CA ASP A 94 2.70 -10.09 -9.07
C ASP A 94 1.99 -9.47 -10.29
N GLN A 95 2.73 -8.98 -11.30
CA GLN A 95 2.17 -8.29 -12.47
C GLN A 95 1.81 -9.20 -13.66
N ASP A 96 2.15 -10.50 -13.64
CA ASP A 96 2.12 -11.34 -14.85
C ASP A 96 0.98 -12.36 -14.96
N GLU A 97 -0.01 -12.37 -14.06
CA GLU A 97 -1.22 -13.19 -14.26
C GLU A 97 -2.39 -12.35 -14.77
N SER A 98 -2.19 -11.69 -15.91
CA SER A 98 -3.31 -11.28 -16.75
C SER A 98 -3.84 -12.52 -17.46
N GLU A 99 -4.84 -13.17 -16.88
CA GLU A 99 -5.58 -14.27 -17.51
C GLU A 99 -6.14 -13.79 -18.86
N GLU A 100 -5.45 -14.22 -19.92
CA GLU A 100 -5.83 -14.10 -21.31
C GLU A 100 -7.13 -14.88 -21.50
N SER A 101 -8.26 -14.15 -21.54
CA SER A 101 -9.56 -14.76 -21.71
C SER A 101 -9.70 -15.26 -23.15
N ASP A 102 -9.35 -16.52 -23.38
CA ASP A 102 -9.67 -17.27 -24.59
C ASP A 102 -11.19 -17.36 -24.75
N ALA A 103 -11.74 -16.40 -25.49
CA ALA A 103 -13.11 -16.47 -25.95
C ALA A 103 -13.16 -17.40 -27.17
N GLU A 104 -13.23 -18.71 -26.92
CA GLU A 104 -13.54 -19.66 -27.97
C GLU A 104 -14.89 -19.29 -28.62
N PRO A 105 -15.00 -19.35 -29.96
CA PRO A 105 -16.29 -19.22 -30.63
C PRO A 105 -17.13 -20.47 -30.34
N GLU A 106 -18.00 -20.37 -29.32
CA GLU A 106 -18.96 -21.42 -28.96
C GLU A 106 -19.78 -21.82 -30.19
N LYS A 107 -19.67 -23.10 -30.56
CA LYS A 107 -20.50 -23.72 -31.59
C LYS A 107 -21.93 -23.85 -31.05
N GLU A 108 -22.93 -23.53 -31.87
CA GLU A 108 -24.34 -23.71 -31.52
C GLU A 108 -24.64 -25.20 -31.23
N THR A 109 -24.76 -25.56 -29.95
CA THR A 109 -25.06 -26.94 -29.53
C THR A 109 -26.51 -27.08 -29.04
N GLY A 110 -27.16 -28.18 -29.43
CA GLY A 110 -28.46 -28.61 -28.92
C GLY A 110 -29.66 -28.25 -29.81
N ARG A 111 -30.80 -27.94 -29.17
CA ARG A 111 -32.11 -27.70 -29.80
C ARG A 111 -32.11 -26.64 -30.90
N LEU A 112 -31.23 -25.63 -30.83
CA LEU A 112 -31.13 -24.59 -31.86
C LEU A 112 -30.65 -25.15 -33.20
N LYS A 113 -29.71 -26.10 -33.17
CA LYS A 113 -29.19 -26.79 -34.35
C LYS A 113 -30.24 -27.73 -34.93
N GLU A 114 -30.96 -28.46 -34.08
CA GLU A 114 -32.10 -29.31 -34.50
C GLU A 114 -33.18 -28.50 -35.21
N ILE A 115 -33.57 -27.34 -34.66
CA ILE A 115 -34.54 -26.43 -35.30
C ILE A 115 -33.99 -25.91 -36.63
N SER A 116 -32.69 -25.61 -36.72
CA SER A 116 -32.07 -25.17 -37.98
C SER A 116 -32.10 -26.25 -39.07
N ASP A 117 -31.88 -27.51 -38.68
CA ASP A 117 -31.93 -28.67 -39.56
C ASP A 117 -33.38 -28.98 -39.98
N GLU A 118 -34.34 -28.86 -39.06
CA GLU A 118 -35.78 -28.99 -39.35
C GLU A 118 -36.27 -27.88 -40.29
N LEU A 119 -35.82 -26.64 -40.11
CA LEU A 119 -36.12 -25.53 -41.03
C LEU A 119 -35.46 -25.71 -42.40
N ALA A 120 -34.29 -26.35 -42.49
CA ALA A 120 -33.68 -26.69 -43.76
C ALA A 120 -34.52 -27.73 -44.52
N LYS A 121 -35.01 -28.75 -43.82
CA LYS A 121 -35.92 -29.77 -44.39
C LYS A 121 -37.24 -29.17 -44.85
N LEU A 122 -37.90 -28.35 -44.02
CA LEU A 122 -39.15 -27.70 -44.39
C LEU A 122 -38.99 -26.72 -45.57
N ARG A 123 -37.84 -26.04 -45.68
CA ARG A 123 -37.51 -25.21 -46.86
C ARG A 123 -37.33 -26.05 -48.12
N HIS A 124 -36.75 -27.24 -48.00
CA HIS A 124 -36.65 -28.17 -49.12
C HIS A 124 -38.04 -28.69 -49.55
N GLU A 125 -38.89 -29.07 -48.59
CA GLU A 125 -40.28 -29.46 -48.86
C GLU A 125 -41.10 -28.32 -49.49
N GLU A 126 -40.86 -27.07 -49.09
CA GLU A 126 -41.49 -25.90 -49.70
C GLU A 126 -41.07 -25.75 -51.16
N TRP A 127 -39.78 -25.93 -51.46
CA TRP A 127 -39.29 -25.92 -52.83
C TRP A 127 -39.93 -27.03 -53.69
N GLU A 128 -40.07 -28.25 -53.16
CA GLU A 128 -40.77 -29.34 -53.84
C GLU A 128 -42.25 -29.01 -54.12
N ILE A 129 -42.94 -28.39 -53.15
CA ILE A 129 -44.34 -27.95 -53.29
C ILE A 129 -44.46 -26.89 -54.38
N GLN A 130 -43.56 -25.90 -54.43
CA GLN A 130 -43.57 -24.85 -55.46
C GLN A 130 -43.31 -25.41 -56.86
N GLU A 131 -42.38 -26.36 -57.01
CA GLU A 131 -42.16 -27.06 -58.29
C GLU A 131 -43.40 -27.86 -58.71
N PHE A 132 -44.09 -28.51 -57.76
CA PHE A 132 -45.32 -29.23 -58.02
C PHE A 132 -46.48 -28.30 -58.44
N LEU A 133 -46.64 -27.16 -57.78
CA LEU A 133 -47.59 -26.11 -58.18
C LEU A 133 -47.27 -25.54 -59.56
N GLY A 134 -45.98 -25.37 -59.88
CA GLY A 134 -45.50 -24.99 -61.20
C GLY A 134 -45.86 -26.02 -62.27
N ASN A 135 -45.70 -27.31 -61.97
CA ASN A 135 -46.09 -28.42 -62.85
C ASN A 135 -47.61 -28.44 -63.08
N ILE A 136 -48.42 -28.37 -62.01
CA ILE A 136 -49.88 -28.30 -62.11
C ILE A 136 -50.32 -27.10 -62.97
N SER A 137 -49.68 -25.94 -62.80
CA SER A 137 -49.98 -24.74 -63.58
C SER A 137 -49.63 -24.91 -65.06
N ARG A 138 -48.52 -25.56 -65.39
CA ARG A 138 -48.15 -25.93 -66.77
C ARG A 138 -49.14 -26.93 -67.36
N ARG A 139 -49.57 -27.94 -66.58
CA ARG A 139 -50.56 -28.93 -67.02
C ARG A 139 -51.91 -28.28 -67.30
N LEU A 140 -52.36 -27.34 -66.46
CA LEU A 140 -53.54 -26.54 -66.72
C LEU A 140 -53.42 -25.74 -68.02
N ALA A 141 -52.29 -25.06 -68.23
CA ALA A 141 -52.03 -24.32 -69.48
C ALA A 141 -52.00 -25.24 -70.72
N MET A 142 -51.48 -26.47 -70.60
CA MET A 142 -51.52 -27.46 -71.69
C MET A 142 -52.95 -27.87 -72.05
N VAL A 143 -53.81 -28.07 -71.04
CA VAL A 143 -55.23 -28.40 -71.27
C VAL A 143 -55.97 -27.20 -71.87
N ASP A 144 -55.73 -25.99 -71.39
CA ASP A 144 -56.36 -24.76 -71.92
C ASP A 144 -55.90 -24.46 -73.37
N THR A 145 -54.63 -24.71 -73.69
CA THR A 145 -54.11 -24.56 -75.06
C THR A 145 -54.61 -25.67 -75.99
N TYR A 146 -54.80 -26.89 -75.51
CA TYR A 146 -55.43 -27.97 -76.27
C TYR A 146 -56.84 -27.58 -76.73
N LEU A 147 -57.66 -26.99 -75.84
CA LEU A 147 -58.98 -26.46 -76.21
C LEU A 147 -58.90 -25.36 -77.27
N ALA A 148 -57.97 -24.40 -77.11
CA ALA A 148 -57.78 -23.31 -78.07
C ALA A 148 -57.39 -23.83 -79.47
N ASN A 149 -56.53 -24.84 -79.52
CA ASN A 149 -56.10 -25.49 -80.77
C ASN A 149 -57.22 -26.34 -81.38
N GLN A 150 -58.01 -27.04 -80.57
CA GLN A 150 -59.13 -27.86 -81.04
C GLN A 150 -60.26 -27.00 -81.64
N ALA A 151 -60.52 -25.81 -81.07
CA ALA A 151 -61.44 -24.82 -81.63
C ALA A 151 -61.02 -24.27 -83.01
N THR A 152 -59.74 -24.45 -83.37
CA THR A 152 -59.17 -23.99 -84.65
C THR A 152 -59.17 -25.08 -85.73
N SER A 153 -59.36 -26.36 -85.38
CA SER A 153 -59.33 -27.49 -86.34
C SER A 153 -60.70 -27.75 -86.99
N GLN A 154 -60.75 -27.98 -88.31
CA GLN A 154 -61.98 -28.24 -89.11
C GLN A 154 -62.54 -29.68 -88.98
N ASN A 155 -62.33 -30.37 -87.85
CA ASN A 155 -62.88 -31.72 -87.64
C ASN A 155 -64.30 -31.65 -87.03
N VAL A 156 -65.13 -32.67 -87.30
CA VAL A 156 -66.48 -32.78 -86.70
C VAL A 156 -66.35 -33.09 -85.21
N ILE A 157 -66.38 -32.06 -84.37
CA ILE A 157 -66.19 -32.19 -82.91
C ILE A 157 -67.53 -32.52 -82.25
N LYS A 158 -67.58 -33.62 -81.50
CA LYS A 158 -68.65 -33.85 -80.52
C LYS A 158 -68.40 -32.97 -79.29
N LEU A 159 -69.02 -31.79 -79.27
CA LEU A 159 -68.83 -30.75 -78.26
C LEU A 159 -69.02 -31.26 -76.82
N SER A 160 -70.02 -32.12 -76.58
CA SER A 160 -70.33 -32.65 -75.25
C SER A 160 -69.20 -33.51 -74.67
N GLU A 161 -68.60 -34.40 -75.47
CA GLU A 161 -67.52 -35.30 -75.02
C GLU A 161 -66.25 -34.51 -74.66
N VAL A 162 -65.95 -33.44 -75.40
CA VAL A 162 -64.80 -32.56 -75.15
C VAL A 162 -65.01 -31.68 -73.91
N THR A 163 -66.21 -31.14 -73.71
CA THR A 163 -66.53 -30.32 -72.54
C THR A 163 -66.56 -31.13 -71.25
N ASP A 164 -67.05 -32.36 -71.30
CA ASP A 164 -67.10 -33.25 -70.15
C ASP A 164 -65.71 -33.77 -69.79
N GLY A 165 -64.90 -34.18 -70.78
CA GLY A 165 -63.50 -34.56 -70.56
C GLY A 165 -62.66 -33.41 -70.01
N TYR A 166 -62.86 -32.17 -70.50
CA TYR A 166 -62.20 -30.99 -69.95
C TYR A 166 -62.62 -30.70 -68.51
N ARG A 167 -63.93 -30.81 -68.22
CA ARG A 167 -64.45 -30.62 -66.87
C ARG A 167 -63.84 -31.61 -65.89
N ASP A 168 -63.70 -32.88 -66.29
CA ASP A 168 -63.10 -33.93 -65.47
C ASP A 168 -61.60 -33.70 -65.25
N GLU A 169 -60.84 -33.38 -66.30
CA GLU A 169 -59.41 -33.07 -66.18
C GLU A 169 -59.16 -31.80 -65.36
N ARG A 170 -60.00 -30.77 -65.51
CA ARG A 170 -59.94 -29.55 -64.69
C ARG A 170 -60.32 -29.84 -63.23
N ALA A 171 -61.28 -30.73 -62.98
CA ALA A 171 -61.64 -31.14 -61.63
C ALA A 171 -60.52 -31.92 -60.95
N LYS A 172 -59.81 -32.80 -61.68
CA LYS A 172 -58.62 -33.52 -61.18
C LYS A 172 -57.47 -32.55 -60.87
N ILE A 173 -57.16 -31.63 -61.78
CA ILE A 173 -56.15 -30.57 -61.60
C ILE A 173 -56.48 -29.70 -60.39
N PHE A 174 -57.76 -29.32 -60.24
CA PHE A 174 -58.22 -28.53 -59.10
C PHE A 174 -58.09 -29.29 -57.77
N ALA A 175 -58.45 -30.56 -57.73
CA ALA A 175 -58.30 -31.39 -56.54
C ALA A 175 -56.82 -31.55 -56.12
N GLU A 176 -55.92 -31.79 -57.08
CA GLU A 176 -54.47 -31.85 -56.82
C GLU A 176 -53.91 -30.48 -56.37
N LYS A 177 -54.39 -29.39 -56.96
CA LYS A 177 -53.99 -28.04 -56.57
C LYS A 177 -54.46 -27.71 -55.15
N ALA A 178 -55.70 -28.08 -54.81
CA ALA A 178 -56.26 -27.87 -53.49
C ALA A 178 -55.46 -28.61 -52.40
N SER A 179 -55.17 -29.90 -52.61
CA SER A 179 -54.38 -30.70 -51.66
C SER A 179 -52.93 -30.21 -51.52
N THR A 180 -52.33 -29.73 -52.60
CA THR A 180 -50.98 -29.15 -52.58
C THR A 180 -50.94 -27.84 -51.81
N ASN A 181 -51.95 -26.98 -52.00
CA ASN A 181 -52.05 -25.70 -51.31
C ASN A 181 -52.34 -25.90 -49.80
N GLU A 182 -53.11 -26.93 -49.43
CA GLU A 182 -53.24 -27.35 -48.02
C GLU A 182 -51.90 -27.78 -47.41
N ARG A 183 -51.07 -28.50 -48.18
CA ARG A 183 -49.71 -28.89 -47.77
C ARG A 183 -48.78 -27.69 -47.62
N GLU A 184 -48.84 -26.72 -48.53
CA GLU A 184 -48.13 -25.43 -48.46
C GLU A 184 -48.52 -24.66 -47.19
N GLN A 185 -49.82 -24.54 -46.92
CA GLN A 185 -50.31 -23.88 -45.70
C GLN A 185 -49.87 -24.59 -44.42
N ALA A 186 -49.81 -25.93 -44.43
CA ALA A 186 -49.29 -26.68 -43.29
C ALA A 186 -47.78 -26.49 -43.09
N ASN A 187 -47.00 -26.47 -44.18
CA ASN A 187 -45.55 -26.25 -44.14
C ASN A 187 -45.21 -24.83 -43.64
N THR A 188 -45.84 -23.81 -44.23
CA THR A 188 -45.66 -22.40 -43.82
C THR A 188 -46.03 -22.16 -42.36
N LYS A 189 -47.10 -22.79 -41.84
CA LYS A 189 -47.45 -22.74 -40.41
C LYS A 189 -46.33 -23.32 -39.54
N LYS A 190 -45.82 -24.51 -39.85
CA LYS A 190 -44.72 -25.16 -39.12
C LYS A 190 -43.42 -24.34 -39.17
N GLN A 191 -43.07 -23.78 -40.32
CA GLN A 191 -41.92 -22.88 -40.45
C GLN A 191 -42.08 -21.65 -39.54
N SER A 192 -43.27 -21.05 -39.50
CA SER A 192 -43.54 -19.88 -38.65
C SER A 192 -43.42 -20.20 -37.15
N GLU A 193 -43.81 -21.41 -36.72
CA GLU A 193 -43.71 -21.86 -35.33
C GLU A 193 -42.25 -22.12 -34.94
N LEU A 194 -41.49 -22.83 -35.77
CA LEU A 194 -40.07 -23.11 -35.53
C LEU A 194 -39.22 -21.83 -35.53
N VAL A 195 -39.49 -20.88 -36.42
CA VAL A 195 -38.81 -19.57 -36.42
C VAL A 195 -39.10 -18.79 -35.13
N LYS A 196 -40.34 -18.83 -34.63
CA LYS A 196 -40.68 -18.21 -33.33
C LYS A 196 -39.94 -18.89 -32.18
N GLU A 197 -39.83 -20.22 -32.19
CA GLU A 197 -39.07 -20.98 -31.18
C GLU A 197 -37.59 -20.64 -31.23
N GLN A 198 -36.98 -20.62 -32.43
CA GLN A 198 -35.58 -20.23 -32.64
C GLN A 198 -35.31 -18.81 -32.11
N HIS A 199 -36.16 -17.84 -32.43
CA HIS A 199 -36.02 -16.47 -31.93
C HIS A 199 -36.17 -16.39 -30.41
N ARG A 200 -37.10 -17.15 -29.81
CA ARG A 200 -37.28 -17.20 -28.35
C ARG A 200 -36.03 -17.73 -27.66
N LEU A 201 -35.53 -18.89 -28.10
CA LEU A 201 -34.34 -19.53 -27.53
C LEU A 201 -33.08 -18.66 -27.70
N THR A 202 -32.91 -18.06 -28.89
CA THR A 202 -31.79 -17.13 -29.15
C THR A 202 -31.86 -15.92 -28.23
N ARG A 203 -33.06 -15.36 -28.00
CA ARG A 203 -33.25 -14.23 -27.09
C ARG A 203 -32.96 -14.60 -25.65
N GLU A 204 -33.36 -15.80 -25.21
CA GLU A 204 -33.08 -16.32 -23.87
C GLU A 204 -31.58 -16.55 -23.66
N SER A 205 -30.90 -17.19 -24.61
CA SER A 205 -29.45 -17.39 -24.59
C SER A 205 -28.69 -16.05 -24.55
N ARG A 206 -29.05 -15.10 -25.42
CA ARG A 206 -28.45 -13.75 -25.41
C ARG A 206 -28.66 -13.02 -24.09
N LYS A 207 -29.86 -13.13 -23.49
CA LYS A 207 -30.15 -12.54 -22.18
C LYS A 207 -29.33 -13.20 -21.06
N ALA A 208 -29.20 -14.53 -21.09
CA ALA A 208 -28.40 -15.28 -20.12
C ALA A 208 -26.92 -14.90 -20.23
N LYS A 209 -26.37 -14.85 -21.45
CA LYS A 209 -24.98 -14.42 -21.72
C LYS A 209 -24.73 -12.98 -21.27
N ALA A 210 -25.60 -12.04 -21.65
CA ALA A 210 -25.48 -10.65 -21.22
C ALA A 210 -25.56 -10.50 -19.69
N LYS A 211 -26.35 -11.34 -19.00
CA LYS A 211 -26.40 -11.36 -17.53
C LYS A 211 -25.09 -11.89 -16.94
N ALA A 212 -24.57 -13.01 -17.47
CA ALA A 212 -23.31 -13.60 -17.03
C ALA A 212 -22.12 -12.66 -17.26
N ASP A 213 -22.03 -12.02 -18.44
CA ASP A 213 -20.97 -11.05 -18.76
C ASP A 213 -21.05 -9.81 -17.85
N LYS A 214 -22.27 -9.35 -17.51
CA LYS A 214 -22.47 -8.26 -16.57
C LYS A 214 -22.06 -8.64 -15.14
N GLU A 215 -22.28 -9.89 -14.72
CA GLU A 215 -21.84 -10.38 -13.41
C GLU A 215 -20.31 -10.51 -13.36
N ARG A 216 -19.68 -11.09 -14.39
CA ARG A 216 -18.21 -11.17 -14.54
C ARG A 216 -17.57 -9.78 -14.61
N ALA A 217 -18.17 -8.83 -15.33
CA ALA A 217 -17.67 -7.45 -15.40
C ALA A 217 -17.70 -6.76 -14.03
N LYS A 218 -18.78 -6.96 -13.26
CA LYS A 218 -18.89 -6.43 -11.88
C LYS A 218 -17.88 -7.07 -10.93
N GLU A 219 -17.57 -8.36 -11.10
CA GLU A 219 -16.58 -9.06 -10.29
C GLU A 219 -15.17 -8.52 -10.58
N ARG A 220 -14.78 -8.45 -11.87
CA ARG A 220 -13.52 -7.82 -12.30
C ARG A 220 -13.37 -6.38 -11.81
N GLU A 221 -14.44 -5.58 -11.89
CA GLU A 221 -14.42 -4.20 -11.39
C GLU A 221 -14.19 -4.15 -9.87
N LYS A 222 -14.80 -5.06 -9.10
CA LYS A 222 -14.58 -5.16 -7.65
C LYS A 222 -13.15 -5.58 -7.32
N GLU A 223 -12.58 -6.53 -8.07
CA GLU A 223 -11.19 -6.98 -7.88
C GLU A 223 -10.19 -5.88 -8.20
N LEU A 224 -10.34 -5.21 -9.34
CA LEU A 224 -9.52 -4.05 -9.71
C LEU A 224 -9.61 -2.94 -8.67
N ARG A 225 -10.80 -2.68 -8.13
CA ARG A 225 -10.98 -1.71 -7.04
C ARG A 225 -10.22 -2.12 -5.77
N LYS A 226 -10.31 -3.38 -5.34
CA LYS A 226 -9.58 -3.90 -4.17
C LYS A 226 -8.07 -3.81 -4.38
N LEU A 227 -7.60 -4.17 -5.58
CA LEU A 227 -6.18 -4.08 -5.94
C LEU A 227 -5.68 -2.63 -5.87
N ARG A 228 -6.45 -1.68 -6.42
CA ARG A 228 -6.14 -0.25 -6.34
C ARG A 228 -6.09 0.25 -4.89
N GLU A 229 -7.08 -0.10 -4.07
CA GLU A 229 -7.11 0.27 -2.64
C GLU A 229 -5.88 -0.30 -1.90
N LYS A 230 -5.49 -1.56 -2.19
CA LYS A 230 -4.27 -2.18 -1.65
C LYS A 230 -2.99 -1.47 -2.11
N GLN A 231 -2.89 -1.09 -3.39
CA GLN A 231 -1.76 -0.34 -3.93
C GLN A 231 -1.65 1.07 -3.33
N GLU A 232 -2.77 1.77 -3.15
CA GLU A 232 -2.82 3.09 -2.52
C GLU A 232 -2.39 3.02 -1.04
N GLU A 233 -2.85 2.01 -0.29
CA GLU A 233 -2.43 1.77 1.08
C GLU A 233 -0.93 1.43 1.17
N LYS A 234 -0.43 0.55 0.30
CA LYS A 234 1.00 0.24 0.18
C LYS A 234 1.82 1.51 -0.12
N ALA A 235 1.39 2.34 -1.07
CA ALA A 235 2.04 3.59 -1.41
C ALA A 235 2.01 4.61 -0.26
N ARG A 236 0.91 4.66 0.51
CA ARG A 236 0.81 5.48 1.73
C ARG A 236 1.84 5.02 2.76
N ILE A 237 1.90 3.72 3.06
CA ILE A 237 2.87 3.14 4.00
C ILE A 237 4.30 3.41 3.53
N ARG A 238 4.59 3.26 2.24
CA ARG A 238 5.90 3.56 1.64
C ARG A 238 6.28 5.02 1.84
N LYS A 239 5.37 5.96 1.55
CA LYS A 239 5.61 7.41 1.77
C LYS A 239 5.89 7.71 3.25
N GLU A 240 5.13 7.10 4.16
CA GLU A 240 5.37 7.25 5.60
C GLU A 240 6.73 6.69 6.00
N ARG A 241 7.09 5.48 5.57
CA ARG A 241 8.41 4.88 5.85
C ARG A 241 9.56 5.75 5.34
N ILE A 242 9.47 6.28 4.12
CA ILE A 242 10.47 7.18 3.54
C ILE A 242 10.59 8.47 4.36
N LYS A 243 9.49 9.04 4.84
CA LYS A 243 9.48 10.25 5.67
C LYS A 243 10.23 10.09 7.00
N PHE A 244 10.32 8.87 7.52
CA PHE A 244 11.05 8.54 8.75
C PHE A 244 12.42 7.89 8.50
N TRP A 245 12.82 7.69 7.24
CA TRP A 245 14.11 7.13 6.91
C TRP A 245 15.23 8.15 7.16
N PRO A 246 16.20 7.88 8.04
CA PRO A 246 17.28 8.84 8.31
C PRO A 246 18.33 8.78 7.20
N LYS A 247 18.73 9.94 6.68
CA LYS A 247 19.85 10.10 5.73
C LYS A 247 21.19 10.07 6.44
N LYS A 248 21.24 10.66 7.64
CA LYS A 248 22.39 10.68 8.54
C LYS A 248 22.00 10.02 9.85
N VAL A 249 22.93 9.28 10.44
CA VAL A 249 22.75 8.59 11.72
C VAL A 249 23.98 8.83 12.59
N PHE A 250 23.81 8.85 13.90
CA PHE A 250 24.97 8.84 14.78
C PHE A 250 25.56 7.44 14.86
N LYS A 251 26.88 7.38 14.72
CA LYS A 251 27.74 6.23 14.96
C LYS A 251 28.48 6.49 16.26
N ILE A 252 28.31 5.59 17.22
CA ILE A 252 29.01 5.63 18.50
C ILE A 252 30.07 4.53 18.46
N THR A 253 31.31 4.88 18.75
CA THR A 253 32.41 3.93 18.88
C THR A 253 32.93 3.98 20.31
N ILE A 254 32.84 2.84 20.99
CA ILE A 254 33.19 2.64 22.39
C ILE A 254 34.47 1.81 22.43
N SER A 255 35.49 2.30 23.11
CA SER A 255 36.72 1.56 23.38
C SER A 255 36.63 0.95 24.77
N LEU A 256 36.76 -0.38 24.86
CA LEU A 256 36.63 -1.16 26.08
C LEU A 256 37.93 -1.90 26.37
N GLU A 257 38.42 -1.82 27.59
CA GLU A 257 39.55 -2.63 28.06
C GLU A 257 39.01 -3.78 28.93
N ALA A 258 39.14 -5.01 28.45
CA ALA A 258 38.82 -6.20 29.24
C ALA A 258 40.03 -6.60 30.07
N PRO A 259 39.85 -6.99 31.34
CA PRO A 259 40.95 -7.39 32.20
C PRO A 259 41.61 -8.64 31.61
N SER A 260 42.76 -8.44 30.98
CA SER A 260 43.71 -9.52 30.75
C SER A 260 44.21 -9.95 32.12
N GLY A 261 44.37 -11.25 32.37
CA GLY A 261 44.78 -11.82 33.66
C GLY A 261 46.17 -11.38 34.17
N PHE A 262 46.73 -10.29 33.64
CA PHE A 262 48.01 -9.71 33.98
C PHE A 262 47.88 -8.25 34.42
N THR A 263 47.08 -7.99 35.46
CA THR A 263 47.34 -6.85 36.36
C THR A 263 47.88 -7.41 37.67
N PRO A 264 49.19 -7.27 37.97
CA PRO A 264 49.67 -7.58 39.31
C PRO A 264 48.95 -6.60 40.24
N ALA A 265 48.15 -7.14 41.16
CA ALA A 265 47.46 -6.37 42.16
C ALA A 265 48.42 -5.31 42.71
N SER A 266 48.05 -4.05 42.51
CA SER A 266 48.75 -2.88 43.02
C SER A 266 49.11 -3.15 44.48
N SER A 267 50.41 -3.34 44.72
CA SER A 267 51.00 -3.51 46.04
C SER A 267 50.90 -2.19 46.80
N ARG A 268 49.69 -1.88 47.27
CA ARG A 268 49.55 -1.05 48.47
C ARG A 268 49.91 -1.95 49.62
N ARG A 269 51.19 -1.89 49.98
CA ARG A 269 51.71 -2.27 51.30
C ARG A 269 50.69 -1.90 52.37
N SER A 270 50.08 -2.90 52.98
CA SER A 270 49.59 -2.80 54.36
C SER A 270 50.01 -4.06 55.08
N SER A 271 51.18 -3.99 55.70
CA SER A 271 51.55 -4.83 56.82
C SER A 271 50.49 -4.64 57.90
N ILE A 272 49.74 -5.69 58.28
CA ILE A 272 49.89 -6.37 59.57
C ILE A 272 48.98 -7.62 59.62
N ASP A 273 49.60 -8.70 60.07
CA ASP A 273 49.14 -9.79 60.94
C ASP A 273 47.63 -10.08 61.11
N SER A 274 47.19 -11.25 60.65
CA SER A 274 46.58 -12.27 61.53
C SER A 274 46.20 -13.55 60.77
N THR A 275 46.78 -14.64 61.27
CA THR A 275 46.42 -16.05 61.12
C THR A 275 44.92 -16.33 60.92
N VAL A 276 44.53 -16.71 59.70
CA VAL A 276 43.43 -17.66 59.43
C VAL A 276 43.73 -18.43 58.14
N LYS A 277 43.80 -19.77 58.22
CA LYS A 277 43.85 -20.68 57.08
C LYS A 277 42.59 -20.50 56.22
N VAL A 278 42.76 -20.15 54.95
CA VAL A 278 41.72 -20.26 53.92
C VAL A 278 42.15 -21.39 52.97
N PRO A 279 41.27 -22.35 52.66
CA PRO A 279 41.60 -23.49 51.81
C PRO A 279 41.84 -23.03 50.37
N GLU A 280 42.87 -23.63 49.78
CA GLU A 280 43.30 -23.54 48.40
C GLU A 280 42.15 -23.98 47.48
N VAL A 281 41.38 -23.02 46.97
CA VAL A 281 40.46 -23.25 45.86
C VAL A 281 41.33 -23.30 44.60
N THR A 282 41.60 -24.53 44.18
CA THR A 282 42.07 -24.89 42.85
C THR A 282 41.27 -24.10 41.80
N LYS A 283 41.93 -23.14 41.16
CA LYS A 283 41.42 -22.52 39.93
C LYS A 283 41.20 -23.63 38.91
N SER A 284 39.96 -23.83 38.50
CA SER A 284 39.65 -24.54 37.27
C SER A 284 40.25 -23.75 36.11
N ASP A 285 40.96 -24.48 35.28
CA ASP A 285 41.59 -24.05 34.03
C ASP A 285 40.49 -23.84 32.98
N ASP A 286 39.55 -22.94 33.25
CA ASP A 286 38.55 -22.51 32.27
C ASP A 286 39.22 -21.54 31.31
N SER A 287 39.19 -21.90 30.03
CA SER A 287 39.67 -21.10 28.90
C SER A 287 39.37 -19.61 29.10
N PHE A 288 40.42 -18.78 29.16
CA PHE A 288 40.36 -17.31 29.23
C PHE A 288 39.77 -16.64 27.97
N ASP A 289 38.91 -17.34 27.26
CA ASP A 289 38.35 -16.90 25.99
C ASP A 289 36.96 -16.32 26.24
N THR A 290 36.87 -15.01 26.04
CA THR A 290 35.63 -14.20 25.96
C THR A 290 34.85 -13.96 27.25
N ALA A 291 34.98 -12.74 27.80
CA ALA A 291 34.11 -12.22 28.86
C ALA A 291 32.89 -11.51 28.25
N GLU A 292 31.68 -11.85 28.67
CA GLU A 292 30.46 -11.15 28.23
C GLU A 292 30.17 -9.93 29.10
N VAL A 293 29.82 -8.82 28.46
CA VAL A 293 29.44 -7.56 29.13
C VAL A 293 28.12 -7.05 28.58
N ASN A 294 27.30 -6.47 29.45
CA ASN A 294 26.08 -5.79 29.07
C ASN A 294 26.29 -4.28 29.18
N LEU A 295 25.94 -3.55 28.12
CA LEU A 295 26.03 -2.09 28.06
C LEU A 295 24.64 -1.48 28.02
N LEU A 296 24.49 -0.35 28.68
CA LEU A 296 23.28 0.45 28.75
C LEU A 296 23.54 1.79 28.09
N LEU A 297 22.88 2.04 26.97
CA LEU A 297 23.01 3.28 26.22
C LEU A 297 21.84 4.20 26.58
N SER A 298 22.13 5.38 27.12
CA SER A 298 21.15 6.42 27.46
C SER A 298 21.40 7.67 26.64
N TYR A 299 20.35 8.27 26.08
CA TYR A 299 20.45 9.51 25.31
C TYR A 299 19.12 10.27 25.30
N ILE A 300 19.18 11.54 24.89
CA ILE A 300 18.03 12.45 24.81
C ILE A 300 17.75 12.78 23.33
N THR A 301 16.48 12.83 22.95
CA THR A 301 16.02 13.29 21.64
C THR A 301 14.96 14.38 21.78
N TYR A 302 14.98 15.35 20.86
CA TYR A 302 13.99 16.44 20.82
C TYR A 302 12.79 16.16 19.92
N SER A 303 12.82 15.05 19.17
CA SER A 303 11.76 14.69 18.21
C SER A 303 10.74 13.70 18.77
N ALA A 304 10.67 13.56 20.09
CA ALA A 304 9.60 12.85 20.76
C ALA A 304 9.18 13.56 22.03
N SER A 305 7.89 13.65 22.26
CA SER A 305 7.31 14.32 23.42
C SER A 305 5.91 13.77 23.71
N TRP A 306 5.36 14.18 24.84
CA TRP A 306 3.96 13.95 25.16
C TRP A 306 3.27 15.25 25.60
N THR A 307 1.98 15.35 25.34
CA THR A 307 1.15 16.49 25.74
C THR A 307 -0.12 16.01 26.44
N PRO A 308 -0.50 16.60 27.59
CA PRO A 308 -1.77 16.27 28.22
C PRO A 308 -2.92 16.83 27.39
N ARG A 309 -3.93 16.00 27.11
CA ARG A 309 -5.17 16.39 26.43
C ARG A 309 -6.34 16.19 27.39
N TYR A 310 -7.09 17.26 27.61
CA TYR A 310 -8.27 17.27 28.45
C TYR A 310 -9.50 17.44 27.54
N ASP A 311 -10.40 16.46 27.54
CA ASP A 311 -11.69 16.56 26.85
C ASP A 311 -12.77 16.84 27.88
N LEU A 312 -13.45 17.98 27.77
CA LEU A 312 -14.49 18.40 28.72
C LEU A 312 -15.85 18.39 28.01
N SER A 313 -16.70 17.45 28.41
CA SER A 313 -18.09 17.38 27.96
C SER A 313 -19.00 17.91 29.07
N LEU A 314 -19.72 18.99 28.79
CA LEU A 314 -20.63 19.64 29.72
C LEU A 314 -22.08 19.40 29.29
N ASN A 315 -22.91 18.91 30.20
CA ASN A 315 -24.34 18.81 30.00
C ASN A 315 -25.06 19.87 30.83
N THR A 316 -25.57 20.90 30.16
CA THR A 316 -26.27 22.03 30.80
C THR A 316 -27.66 21.67 31.31
N VAL A 317 -28.26 20.57 30.84
CA VAL A 317 -29.59 20.12 31.27
C VAL A 317 -29.51 19.36 32.59
N THR A 318 -28.46 18.56 32.78
CA THR A 318 -28.24 17.80 34.03
C THR A 318 -27.29 18.50 35.00
N ASN A 319 -26.69 19.63 34.61
CA ASN A 319 -25.64 20.33 35.37
C ASN A 319 -24.49 19.39 35.80
N THR A 320 -24.12 18.47 34.91
CA THR A 320 -23.01 17.54 35.11
C THR A 320 -21.97 17.75 34.02
N GLY A 321 -20.71 17.49 34.35
CA GLY A 321 -19.60 17.51 33.39
C GLY A 321 -18.75 16.25 33.53
N THR A 322 -18.27 15.72 32.40
CA THR A 322 -17.28 14.64 32.36
C THR A 322 -15.97 15.19 31.81
N LEU A 323 -14.87 14.89 32.49
CA LEU A 323 -13.52 15.30 32.10
C LEU A 323 -12.71 14.04 31.77
N ASP A 324 -12.40 13.85 30.49
CA ASP A 324 -11.54 12.76 30.04
C ASP A 324 -10.09 13.26 29.98
N TYR A 325 -9.24 12.65 30.81
CA TYR A 325 -7.81 12.94 30.82
C TYR A 325 -7.08 11.92 29.95
N SER A 326 -6.47 12.42 28.86
CA SER A 326 -5.71 11.63 27.89
C SER A 326 -4.30 12.17 27.75
N ALA A 327 -3.36 11.31 27.34
CA ALA A 327 -2.01 11.71 26.97
C ALA A 327 -1.81 11.49 25.47
N GLU A 328 -1.42 12.53 24.76
CA GLU A 328 -1.06 12.44 23.35
C GLU A 328 0.46 12.26 23.24
N LEU A 329 0.90 11.18 22.62
CA LEU A 329 2.30 10.87 22.43
C LEU A 329 2.68 11.17 20.99
N THR A 330 3.71 11.97 20.79
CA THR A 330 4.25 12.25 19.47
C THR A 330 5.66 11.69 19.38
N ASN A 331 5.88 10.80 18.42
CA ASN A 331 7.22 10.30 18.08
C ASN A 331 7.47 10.58 16.61
N VAL A 332 8.47 11.40 16.35
CA VAL A 332 8.87 11.80 15.00
C VAL A 332 10.33 11.41 14.70
N THR A 333 10.92 10.54 15.55
CA THR A 333 12.26 9.96 15.39
C THR A 333 12.27 8.88 14.29
N SER A 334 13.46 8.45 13.86
CA SER A 334 13.63 7.28 12.97
C SER A 334 13.62 5.94 13.70
N GLU A 335 13.37 5.93 15.01
CA GLU A 335 13.60 4.77 15.87
C GLU A 335 12.29 4.06 16.24
N THR A 336 12.32 2.73 16.25
CA THR A 336 11.21 1.91 16.75
C THR A 336 11.53 1.43 18.17
N TRP A 337 10.66 1.76 19.13
CA TRP A 337 10.78 1.31 20.52
C TRP A 337 9.97 0.03 20.72
N ARG A 338 10.58 -1.13 20.50
CA ARG A 338 9.94 -2.44 20.74
C ARG A 338 10.03 -2.81 22.21
N ASP A 339 8.91 -3.23 22.79
CA ASP A 339 8.77 -3.73 24.17
C ASP A 339 9.30 -2.78 25.26
N ALA A 340 9.26 -1.47 25.01
CA ALA A 340 9.78 -0.47 25.93
C ALA A 340 8.81 -0.13 27.06
N LYS A 341 9.33 0.03 28.28
CA LYS A 341 8.58 0.67 29.37
C LYS A 341 8.49 2.18 29.13
N VAL A 342 7.31 2.66 28.74
CA VAL A 342 7.06 4.09 28.53
C VAL A 342 6.64 4.76 29.85
N VAL A 343 7.32 5.84 30.22
CA VAL A 343 7.03 6.65 31.40
C VAL A 343 6.73 8.08 30.95
N LEU A 344 5.57 8.61 31.32
CA LEU A 344 5.21 10.00 31.07
C LEU A 344 5.64 10.83 32.27
N SER A 345 6.48 11.83 32.03
CA SER A 345 6.94 12.75 33.07
C SER A 345 6.50 14.16 32.74
N THR A 346 5.84 14.82 33.68
CA THR A 346 5.56 16.26 33.64
C THR A 346 6.75 17.11 34.08
N SER A 347 7.81 16.47 34.62
CA SER A 347 9.00 17.16 35.09
C SER A 347 9.75 17.76 33.90
N GLN A 348 9.80 19.08 33.80
CA GLN A 348 10.72 19.70 32.87
C GLN A 348 12.13 19.53 33.42
N SER A 349 12.88 18.57 32.90
CA SER A 349 14.33 18.45 33.15
C SER A 349 15.12 19.50 32.36
N SER A 350 14.55 20.70 32.18
CA SER A 350 15.16 21.85 31.50
C SER A 350 16.08 22.65 32.41
N TYR A 351 16.42 22.16 33.61
CA TYR A 351 17.36 22.85 34.49
C TYR A 351 18.76 22.88 33.86
N GLN A 352 18.98 23.89 33.03
CA GLN A 352 20.22 24.18 32.32
C GLN A 352 21.12 25.01 33.24
N GLY A 353 21.39 24.50 34.45
CA GLY A 353 22.31 25.11 35.42
C GLY A 353 21.97 26.53 35.87
N LEU A 354 23.00 27.34 36.18
CA LEU A 354 22.90 28.71 36.71
C LEU A 354 22.28 29.75 35.75
N SER A 355 22.09 29.39 34.48
CA SER A 355 21.55 30.27 33.43
C SER A 355 20.04 30.11 33.19
N ASP A 356 19.39 29.18 33.89
CA ASP A 356 17.94 28.97 33.77
C ASP A 356 17.21 30.08 34.55
N ALA A 357 16.59 31.00 33.82
CA ALA A 357 15.84 32.10 34.43
C ALA A 357 14.58 31.54 35.11
N ILE A 358 14.36 31.92 36.36
CA ILE A 358 13.13 31.57 37.09
C ILE A 358 11.93 32.02 36.23
N PRO A 359 11.01 31.12 35.87
CA PRO A 359 9.90 31.48 35.01
C PRO A 359 9.01 32.51 35.71
N GLU A 360 8.82 33.67 35.07
CA GLU A 360 7.90 34.69 35.55
C GLU A 360 6.47 34.33 35.14
N LEU A 361 5.59 34.14 36.12
CA LEU A 361 4.18 33.88 35.87
C LEU A 361 3.50 35.15 35.36
N GLN A 362 3.16 35.15 34.07
CA GLN A 362 2.38 36.23 33.47
C GLN A 362 0.89 36.08 33.83
N PRO A 363 0.21 37.16 34.27
CA PRO A 363 -1.21 37.11 34.59
C PRO A 363 -2.05 36.84 33.33
N TRP A 364 -3.03 35.94 33.44
CA TRP A 364 -3.98 35.66 32.36
C TRP A 364 -5.07 36.73 32.31
N HIS A 365 -5.02 37.60 31.31
CA HIS A 365 -6.04 38.60 31.07
C HIS A 365 -7.14 38.05 30.15
N ILE A 366 -8.26 37.64 30.73
CA ILE A 366 -9.42 37.16 29.97
C ILE A 366 -10.06 38.35 29.25
N ARG A 367 -10.10 38.31 27.92
CA ARG A 367 -10.80 39.31 27.10
C ARG A 367 -11.80 38.62 26.17
N LEU A 368 -13.06 39.04 26.24
CA LEU A 368 -14.07 38.66 25.26
C LEU A 368 -13.82 39.46 23.98
N ILE A 369 -13.39 38.79 22.91
CA ILE A 369 -13.15 39.41 21.61
C ILE A 369 -14.39 39.18 20.75
N LYS A 370 -15.00 40.27 20.27
CA LYS A 370 -16.06 40.23 19.28
C LYS A 370 -15.40 39.96 17.92
N GLY A 371 -15.67 38.80 17.34
CA GLY A 371 -14.91 38.24 16.22
C GLY A 371 -14.77 39.19 15.03
N ASP A 372 -13.53 39.54 14.71
CA ASP A 372 -13.16 40.11 13.41
C ASP A 372 -12.34 39.04 12.68
N PHE A 373 -12.98 38.37 11.72
CA PHE A 373 -12.48 37.17 11.04
C PHE A 373 -11.43 37.46 9.94
N GLN A 374 -10.85 38.67 9.90
CA GLN A 374 -10.06 39.13 8.76
C GLN A 374 -8.53 39.03 8.91
N SER A 375 -8.01 38.63 10.07
CA SER A 375 -6.58 38.36 10.23
C SER A 375 -6.35 36.88 10.52
N GLY A 376 -5.64 36.19 9.65
CA GLY A 376 -5.20 34.79 9.84
C GLY A 376 -4.27 34.57 11.03
N GLN A 377 -4.06 35.57 11.89
CA GLN A 377 -3.39 35.44 13.18
C GLN A 377 -4.39 35.74 14.30
N ASN A 378 -4.84 34.68 14.97
CA ASN A 378 -5.61 34.78 16.21
C ASN A 378 -4.71 35.30 17.34
N THR A 379 -4.48 36.61 17.39
CA THR A 379 -3.78 37.32 18.49
C THR A 379 -4.43 37.07 19.85
N ALA A 380 -5.67 36.58 19.87
CA ALA A 380 -6.42 36.14 21.04
C ALA A 380 -5.88 34.87 21.70
N LEU A 381 -5.29 33.96 20.91
CA LEU A 381 -4.88 32.63 21.34
C LEU A 381 -3.37 32.51 21.55
N GLN A 382 -2.58 33.44 20.99
CA GLN A 382 -1.13 33.48 21.13
C GLN A 382 -0.66 34.92 21.39
N PRO A 383 -0.42 35.28 22.66
CA PRO A 383 0.21 36.56 23.01
C PRO A 383 1.58 36.72 22.34
N ARG A 384 1.92 37.95 21.91
CA ARG A 384 3.22 38.24 21.28
C ARG A 384 4.42 37.84 22.14
N TYR A 385 4.32 37.98 23.46
CA TYR A 385 5.41 37.62 24.37
C TYR A 385 5.67 36.11 24.39
N GLU A 386 4.64 35.26 24.29
CA GLU A 386 4.82 33.80 24.20
C GLU A 386 5.52 33.41 22.89
N ILE A 387 5.18 34.10 21.79
CA ILE A 387 5.82 33.91 20.49
C ILE A 387 7.29 34.34 20.55
N GLU A 388 7.59 35.47 21.19
CA GLU A 388 8.96 35.98 21.36
C GLU A 388 9.80 35.06 22.26
N GLN A 389 9.24 34.59 23.38
CA GLN A 389 9.88 33.64 24.28
C GLN A 389 10.10 32.28 23.61
N ALA A 390 9.12 31.78 22.87
CA ALA A 390 9.27 30.57 22.05
C ALA A 390 10.37 30.74 21.01
N ASN A 391 10.48 31.91 20.36
CA ASN A 391 11.55 32.21 19.41
C ASN A 391 12.93 32.33 20.08
N GLN A 392 13.01 32.85 21.31
CA GLN A 392 14.24 32.90 22.09
C GLN A 392 14.68 31.51 22.53
N ASN A 393 13.80 30.75 23.17
CA ASN A 393 14.04 29.34 23.53
C ASN A 393 14.43 28.53 22.30
N ARG A 394 13.79 28.80 21.15
CA ARG A 394 14.15 28.16 19.90
C ARG A 394 15.60 28.45 19.55
N LYS A 395 16.15 29.65 19.74
CA LYS A 395 17.56 30.03 19.44
C LYS A 395 18.61 29.44 20.39
N GLU A 396 18.21 28.93 21.55
CA GLU A 396 19.12 28.35 22.56
C GLU A 396 19.30 26.83 22.40
N LEU A 397 18.49 26.17 21.57
CA LEU A 397 18.58 24.74 21.31
C LEU A 397 19.81 24.39 20.43
N PRO A 398 20.29 23.14 20.46
CA PRO A 398 21.41 22.71 19.61
C PRO A 398 21.12 22.87 18.10
N PRO A 399 22.14 23.14 17.26
CA PRO A 399 22.00 23.36 15.81
C PRO A 399 21.30 22.20 15.07
N GLN A 400 21.42 20.97 15.58
CA GLN A 400 20.77 19.76 15.06
C GLN A 400 19.23 19.82 15.11
N VAL A 401 18.66 20.68 15.97
CA VAL A 401 17.21 20.89 16.10
C VAL A 401 16.64 21.83 15.01
N TYR A 402 17.48 22.62 14.33
CA TYR A 402 17.03 23.58 13.30
C TYR A 402 17.12 23.08 11.87
N GLN A 403 17.82 21.96 11.60
CA GLN A 403 17.92 21.47 10.24
C GLN A 403 16.54 21.09 9.70
N PRO A 404 16.16 21.55 8.50
CA PRO A 404 14.87 21.19 7.94
C PRO A 404 14.80 19.67 7.78
N ARG A 405 13.65 19.10 8.12
CA ARG A 405 13.47 17.64 8.20
C ARG A 405 13.91 16.91 6.92
N ASN A 406 13.77 17.52 5.75
CA ASN A 406 14.14 16.93 4.46
C ASN A 406 15.66 16.76 4.26
N GLU A 407 16.50 17.48 5.03
CA GLU A 407 17.95 17.30 5.04
C GLU A 407 18.37 16.09 5.89
N LEU A 408 17.64 15.82 6.97
CA LEU A 408 17.93 14.73 7.90
C LEU A 408 17.23 13.42 7.51
N PHE A 409 16.07 13.49 6.87
CA PHE A 409 15.22 12.34 6.56
C PHE A 409 14.84 12.27 5.07
N GLY A 410 14.50 11.07 4.60
CA GLY A 410 14.15 10.75 3.21
C GLY A 410 15.20 9.90 2.52
N ILE A 411 14.91 9.49 1.29
CA ILE A 411 15.88 8.86 0.39
C ILE A 411 16.44 9.97 -0.49
N GLU A 412 17.77 10.07 -0.60
CA GLU A 412 18.38 10.92 -1.63
C GLU A 412 18.06 10.28 -2.98
N GLN A 413 17.28 10.98 -3.81
CA GLN A 413 17.16 10.59 -5.20
C GLN A 413 18.55 10.74 -5.83
N PRO A 414 19.16 9.68 -6.37
CA PRO A 414 20.27 9.88 -7.28
C PRO A 414 19.73 10.73 -8.44
N ASP A 415 20.34 11.90 -8.65
CA ASP A 415 20.05 12.89 -9.69
C ASP A 415 18.83 13.82 -9.51
N TYR A 416 18.98 14.81 -8.63
CA TYR A 416 18.37 16.13 -8.81
C TYR A 416 19.36 17.28 -8.54
N VAL A 417 20.65 17.07 -8.78
CA VAL A 417 21.71 18.09 -8.58
C VAL A 417 21.83 19.07 -9.77
N VAL A 418 20.99 18.97 -10.81
CA VAL A 418 21.15 19.81 -12.03
C VAL A 418 20.20 21.01 -12.13
N ARG A 419 19.18 21.19 -11.27
CA ARG A 419 18.23 22.32 -11.47
C ARG A 419 18.37 23.56 -10.60
N ASN A 420 19.18 23.56 -9.55
CA ASN A 420 19.35 24.74 -8.69
C ASN A 420 20.84 25.13 -8.45
N ARG A 421 21.68 25.04 -9.48
CA ARG A 421 22.92 25.84 -9.53
C ARG A 421 22.68 27.05 -10.42
N CYS A 422 22.53 28.20 -9.77
CA CYS A 422 22.91 29.53 -10.25
C CYS A 422 22.72 29.79 -11.74
N ILE A 423 21.62 30.47 -12.09
CA ILE A 423 21.65 31.40 -13.23
C ILE A 423 22.69 32.47 -12.83
N PRO A 424 23.80 32.65 -13.57
CA PRO A 424 24.71 33.75 -13.30
C PRO A 424 23.96 35.06 -13.56
N GLU A 425 23.97 35.94 -12.58
CA GLU A 425 23.44 37.31 -12.62
C GLU A 425 24.36 38.21 -13.47
N GLN A 426 24.66 37.79 -14.70
CA GLN A 426 25.42 38.55 -15.69
C GLN A 426 24.71 38.51 -17.05
N LEU A 427 23.52 39.10 -17.10
CA LEU A 427 22.89 39.60 -18.33
C LEU A 427 21.85 40.71 -18.04
N ARG A 428 22.04 41.45 -16.93
CA ARG A 428 21.42 42.77 -16.71
C ARG A 428 22.52 43.82 -16.74
N ARG A 429 22.83 44.31 -17.94
CA ARG A 429 23.36 45.66 -18.27
C ARG A 429 24.15 45.60 -19.58
N SER A 430 23.45 45.79 -20.70
CA SER A 430 23.97 46.49 -21.88
C SER A 430 22.83 46.58 -22.89
N ASN A 431 22.05 47.65 -22.80
CA ASN A 431 21.27 48.23 -23.90
C ASN A 431 20.76 49.59 -23.42
N PHE A 432 21.72 50.51 -23.31
CA PHE A 432 21.51 51.95 -23.39
C PHE A 432 22.81 52.50 -23.97
N ASP A 433 22.77 52.79 -25.27
CA ASP A 433 23.57 53.77 -26.02
C ASP A 433 23.78 53.28 -27.47
N ALA A 434 22.78 53.61 -28.31
CA ALA A 434 22.91 54.04 -29.70
C ALA A 434 21.56 54.56 -30.19
#